data_AF-A0A3D5SHR8-F1
#
_entry.id   AF-A0A3D5SHR8-F1
#
_cell.length_a   1.000
_cell.length_b   1.000
_cell.length_c   1.000
_cell.angle_alpha   90.00
_cell.angle_beta   90.00
_cell.angle_gamma   90.00
#
_symmetry.space_group_name_H-M   'P 1'
#
loop_
_entity.id
_entity.type
_entity.pdbx_description
1 polymer ?
#
loop_
_entity_poly.entity_id
_entity_poly.type
_entity_poly.pdbx_seq_one_letter_code
_entity_poly.pdbx_strand_id
1 'polypeptide(L)'
;QNLANLESVHRLVSQFGHPDVQFIVTVSPVPLMATFSTEDVVIANTYSKSLLRAAAQEWAAAHKNVHYFPSYEIVMNSDRATAWEEDLRHAQGKVVDHIMRIFLDSYLS
;
A
#
# COMPACT_ATOMS: atom_id res chain seq x y z
N GLN A 1 15.17 2.59 7.13
CA GLN A 1 15.31 1.45 6.19
C GLN A 1 14.31 1.50 5.04
N ASN A 2 12.99 1.58 5.29
CA ASN A 2 11.96 1.50 4.24
C ASN A 2 12.14 2.52 3.11
N LEU A 3 12.32 3.81 3.43
CA LEU A 3 12.55 4.85 2.43
C LEU A 3 13.83 4.58 1.61
N ALA A 4 14.93 4.22 2.26
CA ALA A 4 16.18 3.88 1.56
C ALA A 4 16.02 2.71 0.58
N ASN A 5 15.17 1.73 0.91
CA ASN A 5 14.84 0.64 -0.01
C ASN A 5 14.02 1.15 -1.21
N LEU A 6 13.03 2.02 -1.00
CA LEU A 6 12.26 2.65 -2.09
C LEU A 6 13.15 3.48 -3.01
N GLU A 7 14.07 4.28 -2.45
CA GLU A 7 15.07 5.04 -3.22
C GLU A 7 15.99 4.11 -4.03
N SER A 8 16.36 2.96 -3.46
CA SER A 8 17.19 1.98 -4.17
C SER A 8 16.44 1.37 -5.36
N VAL A 9 15.14 1.07 -5.20
CA VAL A 9 14.28 0.60 -6.29
C VAL A 9 14.12 1.68 -7.35
N HIS A 10 13.80 2.92 -6.94
CA HIS A 10 13.66 4.07 -7.84
C HIS A 10 14.91 4.22 -8.70
N ARG A 11 16.09 4.31 -8.08
CA ARG A 11 17.37 4.45 -8.77
C ARG A 11 17.62 3.34 -9.77
N LEU A 12 17.41 2.08 -9.38
CA LEU A 12 17.66 0.94 -10.27
C LEU A 12 16.72 0.94 -11.49
N VAL A 13 15.43 1.18 -11.25
CA VAL A 13 14.43 1.18 -12.32
C VAL A 13 14.58 2.42 -13.21
N SER A 14 14.93 3.58 -12.66
CA SER A 14 15.23 4.78 -13.46
C SER A 14 16.53 4.65 -14.26
N GLN A 15 17.51 3.88 -13.76
CA GLN A 15 18.79 3.68 -14.46
C GLN A 15 18.68 2.68 -15.62
N PHE A 16 17.89 1.62 -15.44
CA PHE A 16 17.87 0.48 -16.39
C PHE A 16 16.51 0.25 -17.05
N GLY A 17 15.45 0.92 -16.60
CA GLY A 17 14.10 0.80 -17.13
C GLY A 17 13.78 1.80 -18.23
N HIS A 18 12.50 1.88 -18.57
CA HIS A 18 11.99 2.83 -19.57
C HIS A 18 12.17 4.28 -19.08
N PRO A 19 12.60 5.23 -19.93
CA PRO A 19 12.80 6.63 -19.53
C PRO A 19 11.57 7.29 -18.90
N ASP A 20 10.37 6.93 -19.39
CA ASP A 20 9.10 7.49 -18.92
C ASP A 20 8.42 6.66 -17.81
N VAL A 21 9.16 5.79 -17.14
CA VAL A 21 8.59 4.92 -16.10
C VAL A 21 7.88 5.71 -14.99
N GLN A 22 6.66 5.29 -14.67
CA GLN A 22 5.87 5.78 -13.54
C GLN A 22 5.82 4.72 -12.46
N PHE A 23 5.81 5.14 -11.20
CA PHE A 23 5.61 4.27 -10.04
C PHE A 23 4.28 4.58 -9.38
N ILE A 24 3.53 3.53 -9.05
CA ILE A 24 2.37 3.65 -8.18
C ILE A 24 2.66 2.80 -6.95
N VAL A 25 2.62 3.43 -5.77
CA VAL A 25 2.91 2.80 -4.48
C VAL A 25 1.69 2.83 -3.59
N THR A 26 1.46 1.76 -2.84
CA THR A 26 0.37 1.66 -1.88
C THR A 26 0.78 0.84 -0.68
N VAL A 27 0.06 0.98 0.43
CA VAL A 27 0.17 0.09 1.58
C VAL A 27 -0.94 -0.96 1.48
N SER A 28 -0.60 -2.23 1.62
CA SER A 28 -1.62 -3.27 1.63
C SER A 28 -2.45 -3.20 2.92
N PRO A 29 -3.80 -3.28 2.86
CA PRO A 29 -4.65 -3.35 4.04
C PRO A 29 -4.57 -4.71 4.77
N VAL A 30 -4.07 -5.76 4.12
CA VAL A 30 -4.06 -7.12 4.67
C VAL A 30 -3.21 -7.19 5.96
N PRO A 31 -3.79 -7.66 7.09
CA PRO A 31 -3.07 -7.77 8.36
C PRO A 31 -1.92 -8.79 8.32
N LEU A 32 -0.88 -8.57 9.12
CA LEU A 32 0.17 -9.56 9.37
C LEU A 32 -0.40 -10.76 10.17
N MET A 33 -0.10 -11.98 9.73
CA MET A 33 -0.63 -13.23 10.34
C MET A 33 0.20 -13.74 11.52
N ALA A 34 1.52 -13.57 11.46
CA ALA A 34 2.45 -13.89 12.53
C ALA A 34 3.63 -12.94 12.39
N THR A 35 3.93 -12.21 13.45
CA THR A 35 5.22 -11.56 13.58
C THR A 35 6.14 -12.57 14.22
N PHE A 36 7.35 -12.77 13.70
CA PHE A 36 8.41 -13.54 14.37
C PHE A 36 8.94 -12.77 15.60
N SER A 37 8.05 -12.07 16.32
CA SER A 37 8.32 -11.26 17.49
C SER A 37 7.42 -11.71 18.63
N THR A 38 7.83 -11.41 19.86
CA THR A 38 7.01 -11.61 21.07
C THR A 38 5.97 -10.51 21.27
N GLU A 39 5.84 -9.60 20.31
CA GLU A 39 4.95 -8.45 20.37
C GLU A 39 3.54 -8.83 19.93
N ASP A 40 2.53 -8.18 20.52
CA ASP A 40 1.14 -8.39 20.12
C ASP A 40 0.96 -8.09 18.63
N VAL A 41 0.29 -9.01 17.92
CA VAL A 41 0.15 -8.94 16.46
C VAL A 41 -0.61 -7.68 16.01
N VAL A 42 -1.53 -7.16 16.81
CA VAL A 42 -2.28 -5.93 16.50
C VAL A 42 -1.38 -4.71 16.64
N ILE A 43 -0.56 -4.66 17.70
CA ILE A 43 0.42 -3.59 17.90
C ILE A 43 1.45 -3.61 16.77
N ALA A 44 2.04 -4.76 16.49
CA ALA A 44 3.06 -4.91 15.46
C ALA A 44 2.51 -4.61 14.05
N ASN A 45 1.26 -5.02 13.76
CA ASN A 45 0.59 -4.68 12.51
C ASN A 45 0.35 -3.18 12.40
N THR A 46 -0.20 -2.54 13.44
CA THR A 46 -0.42 -1.08 13.46
C THR A 46 0.88 -0.32 13.22
N TYR A 47 1.93 -0.62 13.99
CA TYR A 47 3.23 0.01 13.84
C TYR A 47 3.80 -0.15 12.42
N SER A 48 3.79 -1.39 11.91
CA SER A 48 4.37 -1.68 10.59
C SER A 48 3.62 -0.97 9.47
N LYS A 49 2.29 -0.95 9.50
CA LYS A 49 1.47 -0.28 8.47
C LYS A 49 1.63 1.23 8.54
N SER A 50 1.63 1.83 9.74
CA SER A 50 1.89 3.27 9.91
C SER A 50 3.26 3.67 9.40
N LEU A 51 4.30 2.89 9.70
CA LEU A 51 5.66 3.14 9.23
C LEU A 51 5.77 3.04 7.70
N LEU A 52 5.17 2.02 7.10
CA LEU A 52 5.13 1.86 5.64
C LEU A 52 4.36 3.00 4.96
N ARG A 53 3.25 3.44 5.57
CA ARG A 53 2.42 4.50 5.02
C ARG A 53 3.13 5.84 5.01
N ALA A 54 3.84 6.17 6.10
CA ALA A 54 4.67 7.36 6.19
C ALA A 54 5.79 7.33 5.14
N ALA A 55 6.52 6.22 5.02
CA ALA A 55 7.57 6.07 4.02
C ALA A 55 7.06 6.21 2.58
N ALA A 56 5.88 5.63 2.27
CA ALA A 56 5.26 5.77 0.95
C ALA A 56 4.80 7.22 0.67
N GLN A 57 4.33 7.95 1.70
CA GLN A 57 3.98 9.37 1.55
C GLN A 57 5.20 10.21 1.20
N GLU A 58 6.28 10.04 1.96
CA GLU A 58 7.52 10.80 1.78
C GLU A 58 8.12 10.51 0.40
N TRP A 59 8.13 9.25 -0.01
CA TRP A 59 8.66 8.85 -1.32
C TRP A 59 7.85 9.45 -2.48
N ALA A 60 6.52 9.39 -2.42
CA ALA A 60 5.66 10.02 -3.43
C ALA A 60 5.80 11.55 -3.47
N ALA A 61 6.03 12.20 -2.32
CA ALA A 61 6.25 13.65 -2.27
C ALA A 61 7.63 14.07 -2.83
N ALA A 62 8.63 13.21 -2.72
CA ALA A 62 9.99 13.50 -3.16
C ALA A 62 10.20 13.35 -4.68
N HIS A 63 9.40 12.51 -5.35
CA HIS A 63 9.61 12.15 -6.76
C HIS A 63 8.38 12.41 -7.62
N LYS A 64 8.55 13.18 -8.70
CA LYS A 64 7.44 13.58 -9.60
C LYS A 64 6.76 12.41 -10.33
N ASN A 65 7.48 11.30 -10.55
CA ASN A 65 6.98 10.12 -11.25
C ASN A 65 6.49 9.02 -10.29
N VAL A 66 6.29 9.35 -9.01
CA VAL A 66 5.82 8.41 -7.99
C VAL A 66 4.46 8.89 -7.46
N HIS A 67 3.47 8.00 -7.52
CA HIS A 67 2.09 8.29 -7.11
C HIS A 67 1.70 7.38 -5.95
N TYR A 68 1.16 7.95 -4.87
CA TYR A 68 0.57 7.14 -3.80
C TYR A 68 -0.89 6.81 -4.15
N PHE A 69 -1.22 5.52 -4.19
CA PHE A 69 -2.59 5.05 -4.37
C PHE A 69 -3.21 4.62 -3.03
N PRO A 70 -4.38 5.14 -2.62
CA PRO A 70 -4.90 4.99 -1.26
C PRO A 70 -5.68 3.69 -1.00
N SER A 71 -5.21 2.53 -1.47
CA SER A 71 -5.91 1.25 -1.25
C SER A 71 -6.06 0.88 0.23
N TYR A 72 -5.05 1.21 1.05
CA TYR A 72 -5.08 1.04 2.51
C TYR A 72 -6.24 1.81 3.13
N GLU A 73 -6.34 3.10 2.82
CA GLU A 73 -7.34 4.00 3.38
C GLU A 73 -8.74 3.65 2.93
N ILE A 74 -8.92 3.22 1.67
CA ILE A 74 -10.23 2.78 1.17
C ILE A 74 -10.75 1.63 2.03
N VAL A 75 -9.92 0.63 2.33
CA VAL A 75 -10.36 -0.51 3.16
C VAL A 75 -10.54 -0.12 4.62
N MET A 76 -9.58 0.63 5.21
CA MET A 76 -9.61 0.94 6.64
C MET A 76 -10.70 1.94 7.04
N ASN A 77 -11.16 2.80 6.11
CA ASN A 77 -12.21 3.79 6.36
C ASN A 77 -13.57 3.38 5.78
N SER A 78 -13.68 2.16 5.21
CA SER A 78 -14.97 1.60 4.79
C SER A 78 -15.69 0.94 5.96
N ASP A 79 -17.01 0.80 5.85
CA ASP A 79 -17.79 0.02 6.82
C ASP A 79 -17.22 -1.41 6.96
N ARG A 80 -17.03 -1.86 8.20
CA ARG A 80 -16.33 -3.11 8.50
C ARG A 80 -17.04 -4.33 7.88
N ALA A 81 -18.37 -4.34 7.92
CA ALA A 81 -19.18 -5.44 7.38
C ALA A 81 -19.17 -5.48 5.84
N THR A 82 -18.73 -4.40 5.20
CA THR A 82 -18.54 -4.31 3.75
C THR A 82 -17.09 -4.57 3.35
N ALA A 83 -16.14 -4.15 4.19
CA ALA A 83 -14.70 -4.20 3.89
C ALA A 83 -14.08 -5.59 4.07
N TRP A 84 -14.54 -6.36 5.05
CA TRP A 84 -13.91 -7.62 5.46
C TRP A 84 -14.86 -8.81 5.35
N GLU A 85 -14.30 -9.97 5.03
CA GLU A 85 -14.99 -11.24 5.23
C GLU A 85 -15.21 -11.52 6.72
N GLU A 86 -16.02 -12.54 7.05
CA GLU A 86 -16.35 -12.88 8.44
C GLU A 86 -15.11 -13.17 9.30
N ASP A 87 -14.02 -13.58 8.66
CA ASP A 87 -12.75 -13.87 9.31
C ASP A 87 -11.93 -12.62 9.69
N LEU A 88 -12.41 -11.43 9.30
CA LEU A 88 -11.81 -10.12 9.56
C LEU A 88 -10.35 -9.99 9.05
N ARG A 89 -9.98 -10.80 8.06
CA ARG A 89 -8.62 -10.90 7.51
C ARG A 89 -8.59 -10.69 6.01
N HIS A 90 -9.56 -11.25 5.30
CA HIS A 90 -9.67 -11.09 3.86
C HIS A 90 -10.57 -9.91 3.53
N ALA A 91 -10.12 -9.05 2.62
CA ALA A 91 -11.00 -8.02 2.09
C ALA A 91 -12.07 -8.68 1.21
N GLN A 92 -13.32 -8.26 1.32
CA GLN A 92 -14.38 -8.81 0.47
C GLN A 92 -14.03 -8.59 -1.01
N GLY A 93 -14.29 -9.60 -1.86
CA GLY A 93 -14.03 -9.49 -3.30
C GLY A 93 -14.65 -8.24 -3.93
N LYS A 94 -15.85 -7.83 -3.50
CA LYS A 94 -16.51 -6.60 -3.95
C LYS A 94 -15.72 -5.33 -3.67
N VAL A 95 -14.97 -5.27 -2.56
CA VAL A 95 -14.13 -4.12 -2.21
C VAL A 95 -12.85 -4.14 -3.02
N VAL A 96 -12.28 -5.31 -3.27
CA VAL A 96 -11.15 -5.46 -4.21
C VAL A 96 -11.55 -4.98 -5.60
N ASP A 97 -12.70 -5.41 -6.11
CA ASP A 97 -13.24 -4.97 -7.41
C ASP A 97 -13.43 -3.45 -7.45
N HIS A 98 -13.95 -2.87 -6.36
CA HIS A 98 -14.12 -1.43 -6.25
C HIS A 98 -12.79 -0.67 -6.28
N ILE A 99 -11.79 -1.14 -5.53
CA ILE A 99 -10.43 -0.56 -5.52
C ILE A 99 -9.82 -0.64 -6.91
N MET A 100 -9.94 -1.79 -7.59
CA MET A 100 -9.42 -1.96 -8.94
C MET A 100 -10.11 -1.05 -9.94
N ARG A 101 -11.43 -0.84 -9.84
CA ARG A 101 -12.13 0.14 -10.67
C ARG A 101 -11.55 1.55 -10.50
N ILE A 102 -11.39 2.01 -9.26
CA ILE A 102 -10.79 3.33 -8.98
C ILE A 102 -9.36 3.41 -9.55
N PHE A 103 -8.56 2.35 -9.41
CA PHE A 103 -7.21 2.31 -9.95
C PHE A 103 -7.19 2.47 -11.47
N LEU A 104 -8.01 1.69 -12.18
CA LEU A 104 -8.11 1.76 -13.64
C LEU A 104 -8.59 3.14 -14.11
N ASP A 105 -9.62 3.68 -13.44
CA ASP A 105 -10.18 5.01 -13.72
C ASP A 105 -9.18 6.16 -13.44
N SER A 106 -8.18 5.94 -12.59
CA SER A 106 -7.19 6.98 -12.23
C SER A 106 -5.95 6.97 -13.11
N TYR A 107 -5.57 5.81 -13.67
CA TYR A 107 -4.25 5.64 -14.30
C TYR A 107 -4.26 5.03 -15.70
N LEU A 108 -5.35 4.40 -16.14
CA LEU A 108 -5.40 3.64 -17.40
C LEU A 108 -6.58 4.00 -18.31
N SER A 109 -7.30 5.08 -17.99
CA SER A 109 -8.43 5.60 -18.79
C SER A 109 -8.08 6.89 -19.51
#